data_AF-A0AAW7WS18-F1
#
_entry.id   AF-A0AAW7WS18-F1
#
_cell.length_a   1.000
_cell.length_b   1.000
_cell.length_c   1.000
_cell.angle_alpha   90.00
_cell.angle_beta   90.00
_cell.angle_gamma   90.00
#
_symmetry.space_group_name_H-M   'P 1'
#
loop_
_entity.id
_entity.type
_entity.pdbx_description
1 polymer ?
#
loop_
_entity_poly.entity_id
_entity_poly.type
_entity_poly.pdbx_seq_one_letter_code
_entity_poly.pdbx_strand_id
1 'polypeptide(L)'
;MAELLIVLMMAFNLWMVIYLTWERREENVPKEDKEKDVGAPERSGDIMGKSLFRMPERKPQAAAPMSNATVQAPGEEVDEKDVAFDDETASPNSRLSGARPSRQVPDEELDEVFADKRVSDIGAEYDEDGDDDGEPHEAGGMTFEDIDLAMRTVKKPKATKEERRHAGMVFCDMKGNELFAMIEKSSEATRRKLDELMDYYLDSVSAAQANTTPVIMPKKAPAVPDNFEDFNIRDYV
;
A
#
# COMPACT_ATOMS: atom_id res chain seq x y z
N MET A 1 49.54 -19.08 17.96
CA MET A 1 48.31 -18.24 17.94
C MET A 1 48.45 -17.08 16.96
N ALA A 2 49.44 -16.19 17.09
CA ALA A 2 49.63 -15.06 16.17
C ALA A 2 49.86 -15.47 14.70
N GLU A 3 50.71 -16.46 14.43
CA GLU A 3 50.96 -16.95 13.05
C GLU A 3 49.70 -17.50 12.37
N LEU A 4 48.82 -18.19 13.11
CA LEU A 4 47.55 -18.70 12.57
C LEU A 4 46.60 -17.56 12.20
N LEU A 5 46.59 -16.48 12.98
CA LEU A 5 45.79 -15.29 12.68
C LEU A 5 46.31 -14.56 11.45
N ILE A 6 47.63 -14.50 11.25
CA ILE A 6 48.24 -13.88 10.06
C ILE A 6 47.89 -14.71 8.81
N VAL A 7 48.01 -16.03 8.86
CA VAL A 7 47.65 -16.92 7.74
C VAL A 7 46.16 -16.83 7.42
N LEU A 8 45.29 -16.81 8.44
CA LEU A 8 43.84 -16.65 8.25
C LEU A 8 43.51 -15.29 7.61
N MET A 9 44.18 -14.22 8.06
CA MET A 9 43.98 -12.89 7.49
C MET A 9 44.45 -12.83 6.03
N MET A 10 45.58 -13.45 5.69
CA MET A 10 46.03 -13.54 4.29
C MET A 10 45.06 -14.35 3.42
N ALA A 11 44.53 -15.47 3.92
CA ALA A 11 43.55 -16.28 3.20
C ALA A 11 42.24 -15.53 2.97
N PHE A 12 41.75 -14.78 3.97
CA PHE A 12 40.56 -13.94 3.84
C PHE A 12 40.74 -12.83 2.82
N ASN A 13 41.90 -12.14 2.82
CA ASN A 13 42.20 -11.13 1.82
C ASN A 13 42.26 -11.71 0.39
N LEU A 14 42.88 -12.89 0.22
CA LEU A 14 42.91 -13.58 -1.07
C LEU A 14 41.50 -13.96 -1.55
N TRP A 15 40.66 -14.47 -0.64
CA TRP A 15 39.28 -14.82 -0.94
C TRP A 15 38.45 -13.59 -1.35
N MET A 16 38.61 -12.46 -0.66
CA MET A 16 37.95 -11.20 -1.02
C MET A 16 38.35 -10.70 -2.41
N VAL A 17 39.63 -10.82 -2.80
CA VAL A 17 40.08 -10.43 -4.16
C VAL A 17 39.48 -11.36 -5.23
N ILE A 18 39.41 -12.67 -4.97
CA ILE A 18 38.77 -13.63 -5.87
C ILE A 18 37.27 -13.32 -6.01
N TYR A 19 36.60 -13.06 -4.90
CA TYR A 19 35.18 -12.72 -4.89
C TYR A 19 34.90 -11.43 -5.69
N LEU A 20 35.66 -10.37 -5.45
CA LEU A 20 35.51 -9.09 -6.13
C LEU A 20 35.82 -9.17 -7.64
N THR A 21 36.77 -10.03 -8.02
CA THR A 21 37.10 -10.27 -9.43
C THR A 21 36.10 -11.17 -10.16
N TRP A 22 35.41 -12.06 -9.43
CA TRP A 22 34.27 -12.83 -9.95
C TRP A 22 33.04 -11.95 -10.13
N GLU A 23 32.69 -11.13 -9.14
CA GLU A 23 31.55 -10.19 -9.20
C GLU A 23 31.74 -9.19 -10.35
N ARG A 24 32.95 -8.65 -10.51
CA ARG A 24 33.29 -7.81 -11.66
C ARG A 24 33.19 -8.56 -13.00
N ARG A 25 33.46 -9.87 -13.05
CA ARG A 25 33.29 -10.66 -14.28
C ARG A 25 31.82 -10.87 -14.64
N GLU A 26 30.95 -11.05 -13.65
CA GLU A 26 29.51 -11.16 -13.87
C GLU A 26 28.90 -9.84 -14.38
N GLU A 27 29.37 -8.69 -13.90
CA GLU A 27 28.98 -7.38 -14.45
C GLU A 27 29.49 -7.13 -15.88
N ASN A 28 30.62 -7.75 -16.27
CA ASN A 28 31.26 -7.53 -17.57
C ASN A 28 30.92 -8.59 -18.63
N VAL A 29 29.92 -9.47 -18.40
CA VAL A 29 29.40 -10.34 -19.47
C VAL A 29 28.57 -9.48 -20.44
N PRO A 30 29.03 -9.20 -21.67
CA PRO A 30 28.26 -8.44 -22.63
C PRO A 30 27.11 -9.33 -23.10
N LYS A 31 25.87 -8.85 -22.96
CA LYS A 31 24.73 -9.44 -23.65
C LYS A 31 24.96 -9.24 -25.15
N GLU A 32 25.16 -10.33 -25.88
CA GLU A 32 25.29 -10.31 -27.34
C GLU A 32 23.94 -9.96 -27.97
N ASP A 33 23.80 -8.73 -28.43
CA ASP A 33 22.68 -8.30 -29.26
C ASP A 33 22.92 -8.77 -30.70
N LYS A 34 22.16 -9.78 -31.14
CA LYS A 34 22.14 -10.20 -32.54
C LYS A 34 21.22 -9.29 -33.35
N GLU A 35 21.85 -8.34 -34.01
CA GLU A 35 21.28 -7.52 -35.08
C GLU A 35 21.03 -8.38 -36.33
N LYS A 36 19.77 -8.44 -36.79
CA LYS A 36 19.42 -8.81 -38.17
C LYS A 36 18.34 -7.86 -38.68
N ASP A 37 18.83 -6.87 -39.41
CA ASP A 37 18.11 -6.05 -40.37
C ASP A 37 17.51 -6.91 -41.50
N VAL A 38 16.19 -6.80 -41.74
CA VAL A 38 15.60 -6.86 -43.10
C VAL A 38 14.23 -6.13 -43.10
N GLY A 39 14.20 -4.92 -43.67
CA GLY A 39 13.18 -4.52 -44.66
C GLY A 39 11.85 -3.93 -44.15
N ALA A 40 11.72 -2.60 -44.28
CA ALA A 40 10.43 -1.90 -44.42
C ALA A 40 9.82 -2.18 -45.82
N PRO A 41 8.49 -2.02 -46.03
CA PRO A 41 8.00 -0.66 -46.32
C PRO A 41 6.68 -0.27 -45.63
N GLU A 42 6.52 1.04 -45.59
CA GLU A 42 5.49 1.89 -45.00
C GLU A 42 4.05 1.55 -45.38
N ARG A 43 3.10 1.77 -44.46
CA ARG A 43 1.82 2.46 -44.73
C ARG A 43 1.29 3.18 -43.48
N SER A 44 1.43 4.52 -43.51
CA SER A 44 0.50 5.56 -43.06
C SER A 44 -0.49 5.25 -41.92
N GLY A 45 -0.34 6.01 -40.83
CA GLY A 45 -1.37 6.21 -39.82
C GLY A 45 -0.77 6.78 -38.55
N ASP A 46 -0.76 8.10 -38.44
CA ASP A 46 -0.29 8.85 -37.28
C ASP A 46 -1.25 8.62 -36.10
N ILE A 47 -1.14 7.47 -35.44
CA ILE A 47 -1.86 7.14 -34.21
C ILE A 47 -0.84 6.58 -33.23
N MET A 48 -0.70 7.30 -32.12
CA MET A 48 0.21 7.09 -31.00
C MET A 48 0.38 5.61 -30.60
N GLY A 49 1.64 5.13 -30.63
CA GLY A 49 2.06 3.87 -30.01
C GLY A 49 2.48 2.78 -31.02
N LYS A 50 3.79 2.53 -31.15
CA LYS A 50 4.33 1.39 -31.91
C LYS A 50 4.09 0.08 -31.13
N SER A 51 2.85 -0.39 -31.10
CA SER A 51 2.54 -1.71 -30.56
C SER A 51 3.15 -2.79 -31.46
N LEU A 52 4.07 -3.60 -30.92
CA LEU A 52 4.62 -4.79 -31.57
C LEU A 52 3.68 -6.01 -31.44
N PHE A 53 2.48 -5.83 -30.89
CA PHE A 53 1.54 -6.91 -30.69
C PHE A 53 0.97 -7.37 -32.04
N ARG A 54 1.29 -8.61 -32.42
CA ARG A 54 0.68 -9.28 -33.57
C ARG A 54 -0.34 -10.30 -33.07
N MET A 55 -1.62 -9.98 -33.22
CA MET A 55 -2.69 -10.93 -32.89
C MET A 55 -2.75 -12.02 -33.96
N PRO A 56 -2.59 -13.31 -33.63
CA PRO A 56 -2.77 -14.38 -34.60
C PRO A 56 -4.25 -14.43 -35.02
N GLU A 57 -4.52 -14.54 -36.32
CA GLU A 57 -5.88 -14.67 -36.85
C GLU A 57 -6.53 -15.94 -36.32
N ARG A 58 -7.55 -15.78 -35.46
CA ARG A 58 -8.31 -16.89 -34.91
C ARG A 58 -9.30 -17.36 -35.98
N LYS A 59 -8.92 -18.41 -36.70
CA LYS A 59 -9.81 -19.08 -37.67
C LYS A 59 -11.09 -19.52 -36.93
N PRO A 60 -12.28 -19.03 -37.26
CA PRO A 60 -13.50 -19.44 -36.60
C PRO A 60 -13.75 -20.92 -36.90
N GLN A 61 -13.75 -21.75 -35.85
CA GLN A 61 -14.19 -23.13 -35.97
C GLN A 61 -15.69 -23.09 -36.29
N ALA A 62 -16.05 -23.60 -37.46
CA ALA A 62 -17.44 -23.71 -37.89
C ALA A 62 -18.26 -24.38 -36.79
N ALA A 63 -19.40 -23.78 -36.45
CA ALA A 63 -20.30 -24.27 -35.42
C ALA A 63 -20.62 -25.75 -35.67
N ALA A 64 -20.14 -26.62 -34.79
CA ALA A 64 -20.65 -27.99 -34.71
C ALA A 64 -22.11 -27.89 -34.23
N PRO A 65 -23.10 -28.37 -34.99
CA PRO A 65 -24.46 -28.46 -34.49
C PRO A 65 -24.48 -29.60 -33.46
N MET A 66 -25.03 -29.32 -32.28
CA MET A 66 -25.27 -30.26 -31.16
C MET A 66 -24.17 -30.30 -30.08
N SER A 67 -24.53 -29.74 -28.92
CA SER A 67 -23.93 -30.01 -27.63
C SER A 67 -24.20 -31.47 -27.21
N ASN A 68 -23.16 -32.18 -26.76
CA ASN A 68 -23.25 -33.55 -26.21
C ASN A 68 -23.97 -33.67 -24.84
N ALA A 69 -24.93 -32.79 -24.54
CA ALA A 69 -25.69 -32.81 -23.29
C ALA A 69 -26.82 -33.85 -23.26
N THR A 70 -26.86 -34.81 -24.20
CA THR A 70 -27.87 -35.89 -24.22
C THR A 70 -27.29 -37.14 -24.87
N VAL A 71 -26.35 -37.80 -24.19
CA VAL A 71 -26.11 -39.23 -24.37
C VAL A 71 -26.20 -39.85 -22.99
N GLN A 72 -27.34 -40.48 -22.69
CA GLN A 72 -27.45 -41.38 -21.54
C GLN A 72 -26.60 -42.61 -21.85
N ALA A 73 -25.39 -42.65 -21.30
CA ALA A 73 -24.70 -43.91 -21.10
C ALA A 73 -25.43 -44.66 -19.96
N PRO A 74 -25.70 -45.97 -20.08
CA PRO A 74 -26.28 -46.74 -18.98
C PRO A 74 -25.31 -46.67 -17.78
N GLY A 75 -25.80 -46.11 -16.68
CA GLY A 75 -25.02 -45.85 -15.48
C GLY A 75 -24.50 -47.14 -14.85
N GLU A 76 -23.22 -47.13 -14.52
CA GLU A 76 -22.65 -48.02 -13.52
C GLU A 76 -23.21 -47.60 -12.15
N GLU A 77 -23.68 -48.56 -11.35
CA GLU A 77 -24.22 -48.31 -10.01
C GLU A 77 -23.09 -47.81 -9.09
N VAL A 78 -22.95 -46.49 -8.98
CA VAL A 78 -22.08 -45.85 -7.99
C VAL A 78 -22.86 -45.74 -6.68
N ASP A 79 -22.37 -46.44 -5.65
CA ASP A 79 -22.90 -46.41 -4.29
C ASP A 79 -22.69 -45.02 -3.68
N GLU A 80 -23.69 -44.52 -2.95
CA GLU A 80 -23.79 -43.14 -2.45
C GLU A 80 -22.70 -42.79 -1.42
N LYS A 81 -21.87 -43.76 -1.02
CA LYS A 81 -20.77 -43.62 -0.05
C LYS A 81 -19.42 -43.23 -0.63
N ASP A 82 -19.24 -43.22 -1.95
CA ASP A 82 -17.94 -42.91 -2.59
C ASP A 82 -17.77 -41.44 -3.02
N VAL A 83 -18.74 -40.57 -2.73
CA VAL A 83 -18.59 -39.11 -2.92
C VAL A 83 -17.98 -38.50 -1.66
N ALA A 84 -16.67 -38.32 -1.66
CA ALA A 84 -15.91 -37.66 -0.58
C ALA A 84 -16.11 -36.12 -0.50
N PHE A 85 -17.32 -35.64 -0.80
CA PHE A 85 -17.73 -34.28 -0.49
C PHE A 85 -18.69 -34.36 0.69
N ASP A 86 -18.18 -34.01 1.86
CA ASP A 86 -18.92 -33.92 3.11
C ASP A 86 -19.97 -32.79 2.99
N ASP A 87 -21.16 -33.14 2.50
CA ASP A 87 -22.32 -32.25 2.52
C ASP A 87 -22.90 -32.28 3.94
N GLU A 88 -22.33 -31.46 4.82
CA GLU A 88 -22.83 -31.22 6.18
C GLU A 88 -24.12 -30.37 6.09
N THR A 89 -25.20 -30.96 5.58
CA THR A 89 -26.53 -30.34 5.63
C THR A 89 -27.52 -31.21 6.41
N ALA A 90 -28.22 -30.52 7.32
CA ALA A 90 -29.38 -30.94 8.09
C ALA A 90 -29.15 -31.82 9.35
N SER A 91 -28.64 -31.19 10.42
CA SER A 91 -29.16 -31.48 11.76
C SER A 91 -30.09 -30.34 12.19
N PRO A 92 -31.41 -30.59 12.45
CA PRO A 92 -32.38 -29.53 12.71
C PRO A 92 -32.25 -28.89 14.12
N ASN A 93 -31.22 -29.25 14.89
CA ASN A 93 -31.07 -28.83 16.29
C ASN A 93 -29.85 -27.93 16.57
N SER A 94 -29.14 -27.41 15.56
CA SER A 94 -28.08 -26.42 15.78
C SER A 94 -28.61 -24.98 15.68
N ARG A 95 -29.55 -24.62 16.57
CA ARG A 95 -29.99 -23.23 16.76
C ARG A 95 -29.12 -22.44 17.74
N LEU A 96 -27.90 -22.91 18.04
CA LEU A 96 -26.96 -22.19 18.91
C LEU A 96 -25.52 -22.41 18.46
N SER A 97 -25.06 -21.64 17.47
CA SER A 97 -23.67 -21.13 17.45
C SER A 97 -23.49 -20.11 16.33
N GLY A 98 -23.55 -18.84 16.69
CA GLY A 98 -23.19 -17.71 15.83
C GLY A 98 -21.68 -17.56 15.65
N ALA A 99 -21.00 -18.57 15.12
CA ALA A 99 -19.53 -18.56 14.98
C ALA A 99 -18.98 -19.27 13.74
N ARG A 100 -19.78 -19.43 12.67
CA ARG A 100 -19.26 -19.72 11.33
C ARG A 100 -20.04 -18.87 10.33
N PRO A 101 -19.40 -18.09 9.44
CA PRO A 101 -20.12 -17.52 8.32
C PRO A 101 -20.61 -18.70 7.48
N SER A 102 -21.92 -18.93 7.47
CA SER A 102 -22.52 -19.88 6.53
C SER A 102 -22.11 -19.43 5.14
N ARG A 103 -21.45 -20.33 4.39
CA ARG A 103 -21.01 -20.02 3.01
C ARG A 103 -22.19 -19.67 2.10
N GLN A 104 -23.39 -20.07 2.52
CA GLN A 104 -24.66 -19.72 1.94
C GLN A 104 -25.31 -18.62 2.78
N VAL A 105 -25.69 -17.53 2.11
CA VAL A 105 -26.53 -16.48 2.69
C VAL A 105 -27.88 -17.11 3.06
N PRO A 106 -28.40 -16.91 4.28
CA PRO A 106 -29.72 -17.39 4.67
C PRO A 106 -30.78 -16.92 3.67
N ASP A 107 -31.77 -17.75 3.38
CA ASP A 107 -32.81 -17.42 2.40
C ASP A 107 -33.57 -16.14 2.80
N GLU A 108 -33.62 -15.80 4.09
CA GLU A 108 -34.23 -14.58 4.60
C GLU A 108 -33.42 -13.30 4.31
N GLU A 109 -32.12 -13.41 4.01
CA GLU A 109 -31.21 -12.28 3.75
C GLU A 109 -30.87 -12.12 2.26
N LEU A 110 -31.30 -13.05 1.41
CA LEU A 110 -31.04 -12.98 -0.04
C LEU A 110 -31.62 -11.70 -0.67
N ASP A 111 -32.85 -11.34 -0.30
CA ASP A 111 -33.52 -10.15 -0.83
C ASP A 111 -32.76 -8.86 -0.48
N GLU A 112 -32.09 -8.80 0.68
CA GLU A 112 -31.30 -7.64 1.07
C GLU A 112 -29.92 -7.58 0.38
N VAL A 113 -29.30 -8.73 0.11
CA VAL A 113 -28.03 -8.80 -0.62
C VAL A 113 -28.21 -8.42 -2.09
N PHE A 114 -29.33 -8.80 -2.70
CA PHE A 114 -29.66 -8.45 -4.09
C PHE A 114 -30.42 -7.12 -4.21
N ALA A 115 -30.66 -6.41 -3.10
CA ALA A 115 -31.22 -5.07 -3.16
C ALA A 115 -30.22 -4.10 -3.82
N ASP A 116 -30.70 -3.29 -4.77
CA ASP A 116 -29.95 -2.20 -5.40
C ASP A 116 -29.66 -1.12 -4.33
N LYS A 117 -28.55 -1.25 -3.61
CA LYS A 117 -28.08 -0.22 -2.66
C LYS A 117 -27.36 0.87 -3.45
N ARG A 118 -28.05 1.98 -3.68
CA ARG A 118 -27.43 3.17 -4.30
C ARG A 118 -26.60 3.89 -3.25
N VAL A 119 -25.65 4.70 -3.72
CA VAL A 119 -24.82 5.54 -2.86
C VAL A 119 -25.69 6.43 -1.94
N SER A 120 -26.88 6.84 -2.40
CA SER A 120 -27.87 7.60 -1.63
C SER A 120 -28.54 6.84 -0.47
N ASP A 121 -28.54 5.50 -0.49
CA ASP A 121 -29.14 4.67 0.56
C ASP A 121 -28.17 4.42 1.73
N ILE A 122 -26.87 4.66 1.48
CA ILE A 122 -25.85 4.75 2.51
C ILE A 122 -25.96 6.17 3.03
N GLY A 123 -26.48 6.36 4.25
CA GLY A 123 -26.64 7.68 4.91
C GLY A 123 -25.33 8.43 5.20
N ALA A 124 -24.28 8.16 4.43
CA ALA A 124 -23.17 9.07 4.24
C ALA A 124 -23.68 10.24 3.40
N GLU A 125 -24.22 11.24 4.10
CA GLU A 125 -24.24 12.59 3.57
C GLU A 125 -22.77 12.91 3.22
N TYR A 126 -22.46 12.91 1.92
CA TYR A 126 -21.25 13.60 1.48
C TYR A 126 -21.51 15.05 1.85
N ASP A 127 -20.69 15.62 2.74
CA ASP A 127 -20.71 17.04 3.07
C ASP A 127 -20.54 17.82 1.76
N GLU A 128 -21.65 18.17 1.11
CA GLU A 128 -21.72 18.94 -0.13
C GLU A 128 -21.35 20.42 0.12
N ASP A 129 -21.03 20.76 1.38
CA ASP A 129 -20.65 22.08 1.86
C ASP A 129 -19.12 22.31 1.82
N GLY A 130 -18.34 21.30 1.43
CA GLY A 130 -16.92 21.46 1.17
C GLY A 130 -16.71 22.16 -0.17
N ASP A 131 -16.14 23.37 -0.16
CA ASP A 131 -15.61 24.02 -1.36
C ASP A 131 -14.72 23.00 -2.09
N ASP A 132 -15.20 22.44 -3.20
CA ASP A 132 -14.41 21.62 -4.12
C ASP A 132 -13.31 22.53 -4.67
N ASP A 133 -12.13 22.45 -4.04
CA ASP A 133 -10.97 23.27 -4.37
C ASP A 133 -10.35 22.89 -5.73
N GLY A 134 -10.95 21.93 -6.44
CA GLY A 134 -10.54 21.48 -7.76
C GLY A 134 -9.20 20.76 -7.76
N GLU A 135 -8.61 20.56 -6.58
CA GLU A 135 -7.44 19.73 -6.36
C GLU A 135 -7.96 18.30 -6.10
N PRO A 136 -7.51 17.29 -6.88
CA PRO A 136 -7.95 15.93 -6.64
C PRO A 136 -7.65 15.58 -5.19
N HIS A 137 -8.65 15.13 -4.44
CA HIS A 137 -8.46 14.62 -3.08
C HIS A 137 -7.62 13.34 -3.16
N GLU A 138 -6.31 13.50 -3.28
CA GLU A 138 -5.36 12.41 -3.17
C GLU A 138 -5.46 11.85 -1.75
N ALA A 139 -5.50 10.52 -1.65
CA ALA A 139 -5.49 9.87 -0.35
C ALA A 139 -4.22 10.30 0.40
N GLY A 140 -4.40 11.10 1.47
CA GLY A 140 -3.32 11.48 2.34
C GLY A 140 -2.67 10.25 2.98
N GLY A 141 -1.35 10.20 2.98
CA GLY A 141 -0.60 9.10 3.56
C GLY A 141 0.90 9.20 3.29
N MET A 142 1.65 8.22 3.79
CA MET A 142 3.09 8.12 3.57
C MET A 142 3.39 7.15 2.42
N THR A 143 4.37 7.50 1.59
CA THR A 143 4.75 6.64 0.47
C THR A 143 5.49 5.38 0.96
N PHE A 144 5.51 4.33 0.15
CA PHE A 144 6.28 3.12 0.47
C PHE A 144 7.78 3.42 0.69
N GLU A 145 8.32 4.42 -0.03
CA GLU A 145 9.70 4.85 0.08
C GLU A 145 9.97 5.54 1.43
N ASP A 146 9.04 6.37 1.91
CA ASP A 146 9.12 7.00 3.24
C ASP A 146 9.12 5.95 4.35
N ILE A 147 8.26 4.93 4.22
CA ILE A 147 8.17 3.82 5.19
C ILE A 147 9.44 2.97 5.17
N ASP A 148 9.97 2.63 3.99
CA ASP A 148 11.24 1.88 3.88
C ASP A 148 12.39 2.70 4.45
N LEU A 149 12.46 3.99 4.14
CA LEU A 149 13.48 4.89 4.69
C LEU A 149 13.40 4.93 6.22
N ALA A 150 12.20 5.13 6.78
CA ALA A 150 11.97 5.10 8.22
C ALA A 150 12.43 3.76 8.83
N MET A 151 12.10 2.61 8.23
CA MET A 151 12.56 1.31 8.69
C MET A 151 14.08 1.12 8.61
N ARG A 152 14.74 1.67 7.59
CA ARG A 152 16.21 1.69 7.52
C ARG A 152 16.80 2.52 8.65
N THR A 153 16.20 3.65 9.02
CA THR A 153 16.70 4.46 10.15
C THR A 153 16.63 3.72 11.49
N VAL A 154 15.59 2.91 11.73
CA VAL A 154 15.49 2.06 12.93
C VAL A 154 16.66 1.08 13.01
N LYS A 155 17.05 0.49 11.87
CA LYS A 155 18.17 -0.46 11.82
C LYS A 155 19.53 0.24 11.93
N LYS A 156 19.66 1.49 11.49
CA LYS A 156 20.89 2.28 11.60
C LYS A 156 21.22 2.57 13.08
N PRO A 157 22.45 2.29 13.55
CA PRO A 157 22.84 2.58 14.94
C PRO A 157 23.04 4.08 15.21
N LYS A 158 23.38 4.86 14.18
CA LYS A 158 23.56 6.31 14.25
C LYS A 158 22.89 6.98 13.04
N ALA A 159 21.60 7.23 13.16
CA ALA A 159 20.83 8.01 12.18
C ALA A 159 21.02 9.53 12.39
N THR A 160 20.99 10.28 11.29
CA THR A 160 21.08 11.75 11.28
C THR A 160 19.84 12.37 11.95
N LYS A 161 19.93 13.60 12.47
CA LYS A 161 18.77 14.27 13.10
C LYS A 161 17.56 14.37 12.17
N GLU A 162 17.79 14.70 10.90
CA GLU A 162 16.74 14.79 9.87
C GLU A 162 16.09 13.42 9.60
N GLU A 163 16.91 12.38 9.44
CA GLU A 163 16.44 11.00 9.28
C GLU A 163 15.60 10.54 10.49
N ARG A 164 16.05 10.85 11.71
CA ARG A 164 15.29 10.53 12.93
C ARG A 164 13.95 11.26 12.99
N ARG A 165 13.94 12.54 12.61
CA ARG A 165 12.73 13.36 12.57
C ARG A 165 11.73 12.83 11.54
N HIS A 166 12.20 12.52 10.33
CA HIS A 166 11.36 11.96 9.29
C HIS A 166 10.82 10.58 9.67
N ALA A 167 11.66 9.70 10.22
CA ALA A 167 11.21 8.39 10.68
C ALA A 167 10.20 8.51 11.82
N GLY A 168 10.43 9.39 12.79
CA GLY A 168 9.48 9.66 13.87
C GLY A 168 8.14 10.16 13.36
N MET A 169 8.14 11.06 12.37
CA MET A 169 6.93 11.53 11.69
C MET A 169 6.14 10.38 11.04
N VAL A 170 6.82 9.57 10.22
CA VAL A 170 6.21 8.41 9.54
C VAL A 170 5.63 7.42 10.55
N PHE A 171 6.34 7.13 11.65
CA PHE A 171 5.86 6.20 12.67
C PHE A 171 4.72 6.76 13.53
N CYS A 172 4.68 8.08 13.76
CA CYS A 172 3.53 8.74 14.38
C CYS A 172 2.28 8.57 13.52
N ASP A 173 2.38 8.81 12.21
CA ASP A 173 1.24 8.71 11.29
C ASP A 173 0.82 7.25 11.03
N MET A 174 1.77 6.31 11.07
CA MET A 174 1.48 4.88 10.96
C MET A 174 0.94 4.25 12.24
N LYS A 175 0.87 4.99 13.35
CA LYS A 175 0.42 4.44 14.64
C LYS A 175 -1.07 4.11 14.57
N GLY A 176 -1.39 2.85 14.85
CA GLY A 176 -2.75 2.31 14.74
C GLY A 176 -2.96 1.39 13.54
N ASN A 177 -1.99 1.35 12.63
CA ASN A 177 -2.04 0.51 11.44
C ASN A 177 -1.53 -0.91 11.78
N GLU A 178 -2.01 -1.93 11.05
CA GLU A 178 -1.59 -3.32 11.29
C GLU A 178 -0.09 -3.53 11.06
N LEU A 179 0.48 -2.86 10.06
CA LEU A 179 1.92 -2.92 9.76
C LEU A 179 2.76 -2.43 10.95
N PHE A 180 2.35 -1.32 11.58
CA PHE A 180 3.04 -0.79 12.76
C PHE A 180 2.99 -1.81 13.91
N ALA A 181 1.81 -2.38 14.19
CA ALA A 181 1.65 -3.40 15.23
C ALA A 181 2.50 -4.66 14.96
N MET A 182 2.66 -5.05 13.69
CA MET A 182 3.52 -6.17 13.30
C MET A 182 5.01 -5.85 13.56
N ILE A 183 5.46 -4.64 13.23
CA ILE A 183 6.84 -4.19 13.47
C ILE A 183 7.10 -4.10 14.99
N GLU A 184 6.14 -3.59 15.76
CA GLU A 184 6.22 -3.48 17.21
C GLU A 184 6.38 -4.85 17.89
N LYS A 185 5.63 -5.86 17.42
CA LYS A 185 5.70 -7.24 17.91
C LYS A 185 6.96 -7.99 17.44
N SER A 186 7.63 -7.50 16.39
CA SER A 186 8.78 -8.21 15.82
C SER A 186 9.98 -8.30 16.77
N SER A 187 10.25 -7.25 17.55
CA SER A 187 11.29 -7.27 18.58
C SER A 187 11.13 -6.11 19.57
N GLU A 188 11.44 -6.35 20.85
CA GLU A 188 11.43 -5.27 21.85
C GLU A 188 12.47 -4.18 21.57
N ALA A 189 13.61 -4.53 20.98
CA ALA A 189 14.64 -3.57 20.64
C ALA A 189 14.18 -2.63 19.52
N THR A 190 13.43 -3.16 18.54
CA THR A 190 12.80 -2.38 17.47
C THR A 190 11.74 -1.46 18.06
N ARG A 191 10.87 -1.99 18.94
CA ARG A 191 9.83 -1.21 19.64
C ARG A 191 10.40 -0.02 20.40
N ARG A 192 11.44 -0.23 21.21
CA ARG A 192 12.09 0.86 21.95
C ARG A 192 12.69 1.93 21.03
N LYS A 193 13.20 1.53 19.86
CA LYS A 193 13.72 2.47 18.86
C LYS A 193 12.60 3.23 18.15
N LEU A 194 11.47 2.58 17.86
CA LEU A 194 10.28 3.24 17.31
C LEU A 194 9.82 4.33 18.28
N ASP A 195 9.66 3.98 19.56
CA ASP A 195 9.28 4.92 20.61
C ASP A 195 10.29 6.10 20.70
N GLU A 196 11.60 5.83 20.70
CA GLU A 196 12.64 6.89 20.71
C GLU A 196 12.52 7.85 19.52
N LEU A 197 12.24 7.33 18.32
CA LEU A 197 12.11 8.15 17.11
C LEU A 197 10.83 8.99 17.13
N MET A 198 9.72 8.41 17.59
CA MET A 198 8.45 9.11 17.73
C MET A 198 8.53 10.22 18.77
N ASP A 199 9.11 9.93 19.94
CA ASP A 199 9.35 10.92 20.99
C ASP A 199 10.24 12.06 20.48
N TYR A 200 11.32 11.73 19.75
CA TYR A 200 12.19 12.73 19.13
C TYR A 200 11.44 13.65 18.15
N TYR A 201 10.51 13.11 17.37
CA TYR A 201 9.68 13.91 16.47
C TYR A 201 8.74 14.82 17.24
N LEU A 202 8.02 14.31 18.25
CA LEU A 202 7.11 15.09 19.10
C LEU A 202 7.85 16.23 19.84
N ASP A 203 9.05 15.95 20.34
CA ASP A 203 9.93 16.96 20.94
C ASP A 203 10.37 18.01 19.90
N SER A 204 10.68 17.59 18.67
CA SER A 204 11.08 18.52 17.60
C SER A 204 9.93 19.44 17.17
N VAL A 205 8.70 18.93 17.13
CA VAL A 205 7.50 19.70 16.75
C VAL A 205 7.09 20.64 17.88
N SER A 206 7.11 20.17 19.12
CA SER A 206 6.81 21.01 20.28
C SER A 206 7.86 22.12 20.46
N ALA A 207 9.15 21.84 20.23
CA ALA A 207 10.19 22.86 20.20
C ALA A 207 10.00 23.85 19.04
N ALA A 208 9.56 23.39 17.86
CA ALA A 208 9.22 24.28 16.75
C ALA A 208 8.01 25.18 17.08
N GLN A 209 6.98 24.64 17.74
CA GLN A 209 5.82 25.41 18.23
C GLN A 209 6.15 26.34 19.40
N ALA A 210 7.12 25.99 20.25
CA ALA A 210 7.60 26.88 21.31
C ALA A 210 8.43 28.05 20.74
N ASN A 211 9.10 27.84 19.61
CA ASN A 211 9.90 28.86 18.91
C ASN A 211 9.09 29.68 17.90
N THR A 212 7.88 29.25 17.52
CA THR A 212 6.86 30.20 17.07
C THR A 212 6.48 31.01 18.29
N THR A 213 7.17 32.15 18.43
CA THR A 213 6.69 33.31 19.16
C THR A 213 5.18 33.36 18.98
N PRO A 214 4.36 33.56 20.04
CA PRO A 214 2.96 33.82 19.80
C PRO A 214 2.96 34.93 18.77
N VAL A 215 2.38 34.68 17.60
CA VAL A 215 1.97 35.78 16.74
C VAL A 215 1.10 36.57 17.69
N ILE A 216 1.67 37.67 18.19
CA ILE A 216 0.92 38.70 18.87
C ILE A 216 0.05 39.22 17.74
N MET A 217 -1.05 38.51 17.46
CA MET A 217 -2.25 39.16 17.01
C MET A 217 -2.39 40.28 18.03
N PRO A 218 -2.30 41.55 17.62
CA PRO A 218 -2.56 42.62 18.55
C PRO A 218 -3.97 42.37 19.07
N LYS A 219 -4.09 41.82 20.29
CA LYS A 219 -5.33 41.78 21.08
C LYS A 219 -5.63 43.19 21.57
N LYS A 220 -5.50 44.19 20.70
CA LYS A 220 -6.11 45.47 20.93
C LYS A 220 -7.42 45.38 20.17
N ALA A 221 -8.47 45.01 20.91
CA ALA A 221 -9.82 45.28 20.45
C ALA A 221 -9.84 46.74 19.96
N PRO A 222 -10.43 47.02 18.79
CA PRO A 222 -10.55 48.39 18.29
C PRO A 222 -11.07 49.27 19.44
N ALA A 223 -10.23 50.19 19.93
CA ALA A 223 -10.59 51.04 21.04
C ALA A 223 -11.56 52.09 20.50
N VAL A 224 -12.85 51.74 20.47
CA VAL A 224 -13.92 52.64 20.07
C VAL A 224 -13.99 53.75 21.13
N PRO A 225 -13.77 55.03 20.77
CA PRO A 225 -13.92 56.13 21.71
C PRO A 225 -15.36 56.21 22.23
N ASP A 226 -15.54 56.57 23.51
CA ASP A 226 -16.87 56.70 24.12
C ASP A 226 -17.68 57.88 23.55
N ASN A 227 -17.01 58.84 22.88
CA ASN A 227 -17.63 60.00 22.25
C ASN A 227 -17.68 59.85 20.73
N PHE A 228 -18.83 60.16 20.13
CA PHE A 228 -19.04 60.06 18.68
C PHE A 228 -18.20 61.03 17.86
N GLU A 229 -17.74 62.14 18.45
CA GLU A 229 -16.91 63.15 17.77
C GLU A 229 -15.48 62.65 17.50
N ASP A 230 -15.01 61.70 18.32
CA ASP A 230 -13.65 61.13 18.23
C ASP A 230 -13.63 59.82 17.41
N PHE A 231 -14.79 59.32 16.97
CA PHE A 231 -14.90 58.08 16.20
C PHE A 231 -14.63 58.33 14.70
N ASN A 232 -13.59 57.69 14.16
CA ASN A 232 -13.27 57.72 12.74
C ASN A 232 -13.26 56.31 12.14
N ILE A 233 -14.20 56.03 11.23
CA ILE A 233 -14.35 54.72 10.56
C ILE A 233 -13.12 54.32 9.72
N ARG A 234 -12.31 55.29 9.28
CA ARG A 234 -11.09 55.02 8.50
C ARG A 234 -9.99 54.34 9.32
N ASP A 235 -10.13 54.30 10.64
CA ASP A 235 -9.16 53.65 11.53
C ASP A 235 -9.47 52.15 11.72
N TYR A 236 -10.54 51.64 11.09
CA TYR A 236 -11.05 50.27 11.25
C TYR A 236 -11.32 49.52 9.92
N VAL A 237 -10.84 50.04 8.78
CA VAL A 237 -10.89 49.43 7.44
C VAL A 237 -9.48 49.35 6.90
#